data_AF-A0A3D1INB6-F1
#
_entry.id   AF-A0A3D1INB6-F1
#
_cell.length_a   1.000
_cell.length_b   1.000
_cell.length_c   1.000
_cell.angle_alpha   90.00
_cell.angle_beta   90.00
_cell.angle_gamma   90.00
#
_symmetry.space_group_name_H-M   'P 1'
#
loop_
_entity.id
_entity.type
_entity.pdbx_description
1 polymer ?
#
loop_
_entity_poly.entity_id
_entity_poly.type
_entity_poly.pdbx_seq_one_letter_code
_entity_poly.pdbx_strand_id
1 'polypeptide(L)' 'MKKLTLLFIAALGLTVPVGADQTLKRPNILYIIVDDQSPFDFKFYNQRSQLDAPVIEKLAAEGMVIDGAYQMGA' A
#
# COMPACT_ATOMS: atom_id res chain seq x y z
N MET A 1 -23.46 5.69 44.46
CA MET A 1 -22.88 4.56 43.70
C MET A 1 -23.73 4.15 42.48
N LYS A 2 -25.07 4.03 42.60
CA LYS A 2 -25.95 3.65 41.47
C LYS A 2 -25.92 4.60 40.24
N LYS A 3 -25.73 5.92 40.46
CA LYS A 3 -25.61 6.91 39.37
C LYS A 3 -24.30 6.79 38.57
N LEU A 4 -23.22 6.32 39.21
CA LEU A 4 -21.92 6.11 38.56
C LEU A 4 -21.92 4.83 37.72
N THR A 5 -22.63 3.80 38.19
CA THR A 5 -22.88 2.57 37.42
C THR A 5 -23.76 2.84 36.19
N LEU A 6 -24.75 3.74 36.30
CA LEU A 6 -25.62 4.12 35.16
C LEU A 6 -24.85 4.87 34.05
N LEU A 7 -23.89 5.73 34.43
CA LEU A 7 -23.02 6.45 33.50
C LEU A 7 -22.06 5.53 32.74
N PHE A 8 -21.58 4.47 33.38
CA PHE A 8 -20.70 3.47 32.74
C PHE A 8 -21.43 2.64 31.68
N ILE A 9 -22.70 2.32 31.91
CA ILE A 9 -23.54 1.57 30.95
C ILE A 9 -23.91 2.46 29.75
N ALA A 10 -24.14 3.76 29.97
CA ALA A 10 -24.42 4.71 28.89
C ALA A 10 -23.21 4.93 27.95
N ALA A 11 -21.98 4.88 28.49
CA ALA A 11 -20.76 5.00 27.68
C ALA A 11 -20.48 3.75 26.83
N LEU A 12 -20.93 2.56 27.25
CA LEU A 12 -20.79 1.31 26.51
C LEU A 12 -21.82 1.16 25.37
N GLY A 13 -22.91 1.93 25.39
CA GLY A 13 -23.98 1.86 24.40
C GLY A 13 -23.75 2.64 23.10
N LEU A 14 -22.64 3.38 22.97
CA LEU A 14 -22.39 4.27 21.82
C LEU A 14 -21.56 3.65 20.69
N THR A 15 -21.12 2.40 20.78
CA THR A 15 -20.42 1.73 19.69
C THR A 15 -21.44 1.18 18.69
N VAL A 16 -21.99 2.05 17.86
CA VAL A 16 -22.71 1.62 16.66
C VAL A 16 -21.67 1.03 15.71
N PRO A 17 -21.75 -0.25 15.33
CA PRO A 17 -20.93 -0.76 14.25
C PRO A 17 -21.42 -0.07 12.97
N VAL A 18 -20.65 0.92 12.50
CA VAL A 18 -20.78 1.39 11.13
C VAL A 18 -20.44 0.19 10.27
N GLY A 19 -21.47 -0.46 9.72
CA GLY A 19 -21.31 -1.55 8.77
C GLY A 19 -20.64 -0.98 7.54
N ALA A 20 -19.31 -1.04 7.49
CA ALA A 20 -18.60 -0.95 6.23
C ALA A 20 -19.18 -2.05 5.36
N ASP A 21 -19.66 -1.68 4.18
CA ASP A 21 -20.10 -2.63 3.17
C ASP A 21 -18.87 -3.46 2.78
N GLN A 22 -18.70 -4.61 3.43
CA GLN A 22 -17.61 -5.57 3.23
C GLN A 22 -17.83 -6.39 1.94
N THR A 23 -18.51 -5.81 0.95
CA THR A 23 -18.42 -6.34 -0.40
C THR A 23 -16.98 -6.17 -0.83
N LEU A 24 -16.22 -7.28 -0.85
CA LEU A 24 -14.86 -7.34 -1.37
C LEU A 24 -14.91 -6.94 -2.84
N LYS A 25 -14.85 -5.63 -3.11
CA LYS A 25 -14.83 -5.09 -4.45
C LYS A 25 -13.57 -5.62 -5.13
N ARG A 26 -13.74 -6.15 -6.34
CA ARG A 26 -12.61 -6.58 -7.15
C ARG A 26 -11.66 -5.38 -7.31
N PRO A 27 -10.35 -5.55 -7.06
CA PRO A 27 -9.40 -4.47 -7.23
C PRO A 27 -9.28 -4.11 -8.72
N ASN A 28 -9.01 -2.84 -8.99
CA ASN A 28 -8.58 -2.42 -10.32
C ASN A 28 -7.09 -2.73 -10.48
N ILE A 29 -6.67 -3.16 -11.66
CA ILE A 29 -5.26 -3.45 -11.98
C ILE A 29 -4.80 -2.46 -13.04
N LEU A 30 -3.74 -1.71 -12.74
CA LEU A 30 -3.03 -0.89 -13.70
C LEU A 30 -1.68 -1.57 -13.99
N TYR A 31 -1.44 -1.93 -15.25
CA TYR A 31 -0.20 -2.54 -15.69
C TYR A 31 0.59 -1.55 -16.55
N ILE A 32 1.77 -1.16 -16.08
CA ILE A 32 2.67 -0.22 -16.75
C ILE A 32 3.89 -1.00 -17.23
N ILE A 33 4.21 -0.84 -18.52
CA ILE A 33 5.41 -1.41 -19.15
C ILE A 33 6.19 -0.28 -19.82
N VAL A 34 7.51 -0.41 -19.79
CA VAL A 34 8.46 0.55 -20.37
C VAL A 34 9.42 -0.20 -21.29
N ASP A 35 9.81 0.45 -22.38
CA ASP A 35 10.78 -0.09 -23.34
C ASP A 35 12.20 0.29 -22.91
N ASP A 36 13.15 -0.62 -23.09
CA ASP A 36 14.59 -0.43 -22.82
C ASP A 36 14.99 0.15 -21.45
N GLN A 37 14.10 0.11 -20.44
CA GLN A 37 14.44 0.55 -19.08
C GLN A 37 15.28 -0.51 -18.37
N SER A 38 16.49 -0.15 -17.95
CA SER A 38 17.31 -1.03 -17.11
C SER A 38 16.79 -1.02 -15.67
N PRO A 39 16.77 -2.18 -14.98
CA PRO A 39 16.45 -2.20 -13.55
C PRO A 39 17.42 -1.32 -12.75
N PHE A 40 18.71 -1.30 -13.10
CA PHE A 40 19.73 -0.56 -12.34
C PHE A 40 19.70 0.96 -12.55
N ASP A 41 18.76 1.46 -13.36
CA ASP A 41 18.48 2.89 -13.44
C ASP A 41 17.80 3.40 -12.18
N PHE A 42 17.16 2.56 -11.36
CA PHE A 42 16.51 3.04 -10.14
C PHE A 42 17.40 2.92 -8.91
N LYS A 43 17.32 3.91 -8.01
CA LYS A 43 18.13 3.96 -6.78
C LYS A 43 17.87 2.79 -5.83
N PHE A 44 16.67 2.20 -5.87
CA PHE A 44 16.32 1.01 -5.09
C PHE A 44 16.94 -0.29 -5.60
N TYR A 45 17.49 -0.32 -6.82
CA TYR A 45 18.34 -1.41 -7.32
C TYR A 45 19.83 -1.05 -7.33
N ASN A 46 20.16 0.23 -7.53
CA ASN A 46 21.52 0.73 -7.56
C ASN A 46 21.61 2.13 -6.93
N GLN A 47 22.11 2.21 -5.69
CA GLN A 47 22.21 3.47 -4.94
C GLN A 47 23.07 4.56 -5.62
N ARG A 48 23.92 4.18 -6.59
CA ARG A 48 24.75 5.12 -7.35
C ARG A 48 24.05 5.65 -8.62
N SER A 49 22.82 5.23 -8.89
CA SER A 49 22.08 5.71 -10.04
C SER A 49 21.87 7.23 -9.98
N GLN A 50 21.94 7.86 -11.15
CA GLN A 50 21.71 9.29 -11.34
C GLN A 50 20.26 9.63 -11.65
N LEU A 51 19.42 8.64 -11.97
CA LEU A 51 18.01 8.86 -12.28
C LEU A 51 17.27 9.35 -11.04
N ASP A 52 16.50 10.43 -11.21
CA ASP A 52 15.56 10.90 -10.20
C ASP A 52 14.13 10.52 -10.59
N ALA A 53 13.54 9.56 -9.88
CA ALA A 53 12.21 9.02 -10.16
C ALA A 53 11.34 8.98 -8.91
N PRO A 54 11.05 10.12 -8.26
CA PRO A 54 10.47 10.17 -6.92
C PRO A 54 9.11 9.48 -6.80
N VAL A 55 8.30 9.45 -7.86
CA VAL A 55 7.00 8.75 -7.87
C VAL A 55 7.19 7.23 -7.88
N ILE A 56 8.10 6.71 -8.72
CA ILE A 56 8.40 5.28 -8.79
C ILE A 56 9.12 4.82 -7.51
N GLU A 57 10.03 5.64 -6.97
CA GLU A 57 10.70 5.37 -5.70
C GLU A 57 9.70 5.30 -4.54
N LYS A 58 8.70 6.19 -4.51
CA LYS A 58 7.60 6.11 -3.53
C LYS A 58 6.78 4.83 -3.68
N LEU A 59 6.41 4.45 -4.90
CA LEU A 59 5.68 3.20 -5.17
C LEU A 59 6.48 1.96 -4.72
N ALA A 60 7.79 1.96 -4.94
CA ALA A 60 8.68 0.90 -4.47
C ALA A 60 8.74 0.83 -2.93
N ALA A 61 8.78 1.98 -2.24
CA ALA A 61 8.83 2.05 -0.78
C ALA A 61 7.51 1.68 -0.09
N GLU A 62 6.37 1.96 -0.72
CA GLU A 62 5.02 1.64 -0.20
C GLU A 62 4.55 0.23 -0.62
N GLY A 63 5.24 -0.40 -1.56
CA GLY A 63 4.85 -1.65 -2.19
C GLY A 63 5.88 -2.77 -2.05
N MET A 64 5.98 -3.58 -3.10
CA MET A 64 6.91 -4.70 -3.20
C MET A 64 7.82 -4.51 -4.42
N VAL A 65 9.12 -4.64 -4.21
CA VAL A 65 10.15 -4.63 -5.26
C VAL A 65 10.54 -6.08 -5.54
N ILE A 66 10.62 -6.46 -6.82
CA ILE A 66 11.03 -7.80 -7.25
C ILE A 66 12.44 -7.68 -7.83
N ASP A 67 13.44 -8.12 -7.08
CA ASP A 67 14.87 -8.02 -7.42
C ASP A 67 15.40 -9.15 -8.32
N GLY A 68 14.61 -10.21 -8.52
CA GLY A 68 14.92 -11.34 -9.41
C GLY A 68 13.94 -11.50 -10.58
N ALA A 69 13.46 -10.39 -11.17
CA ALA A 69 12.56 -10.44 -12.32
C ALA A 69 13.33 -10.63 -13.64
N TYR A 70 13.05 -11.71 -14.36
CA TYR A 70 13.65 -12.02 -15.66
C TYR A 70 12.58 -12.01 -16.76
N GLN A 71 12.92 -11.43 -17.92
CA GLN A 71 12.12 -11.55 -19.13
C GLN A 71 12.67 -12.66 -20.02
N MET A 72 11.80 -13.33 -20.77
CA MET A 72 12.22 -14.39 -21.70
C MET A 72 13.12 -13.78 -22.79
N GLY A 73 14.39 -14.19 -22.84
CA GLY A 73 15.39 -13.67 -23.77
C GLY A 73 16.39 -12.67 -23.17
N ALA A 74 16.37 -12.47 -21.85
CA ALA A 74 17.39 -11.71 -21.11
C ALA A 74 18.68 -12.50 -20.84
#